data_AF-A0A409WL55-F1
#
_entry.id   AF-A0A409WL55-F1
#
_cell.length_a   1.000
_cell.length_b   1.000
_cell.length_c   1.000
_cell.angle_alpha   90.00
_cell.angle_beta   90.00
_cell.angle_gamma   90.00
#
_symmetry.space_group_name_H-M   'P 1'
#
loop_
_entity.id
_entity.type
_entity.pdbx_description
1 polymer ?
#
loop_
_entity_poly.entity_id
_entity_poly.type
_entity_poly.pdbx_seq_one_letter_code
_entity_poly.pdbx_strand_id
1 'polypeptide(L)'
;MYPYPSHRNQAFASSPINKLPIELLSEIFSLCLLTAEESVPGSEVDEPSSSPIITTETVRTPFILSSVCKKWRAVALGRSSLWSNLCITAELIGEAAPLHLATDQDTSFTPSHSLHTKQIIYSLQRSRHAPLNVFVDARDPEWNFAEPGVGDDGMDMFAPQALFSPVHMNAFISLLLPHITRWKSLTILTDTWAPLHAALTFINPYLSTFGAPQLESMTLMRCNDFVSYSPSFQPRDLKEPLFLSRNSDDSNAPASLLPRLRHLSLRGVHVDWESLGDALAASSGLLSLELTSHCADVRPSISQFHRLLASSPHLRSLILTGSGPQISDPIESAVLAQEADPEPVVLEHLQSMNIGYRTALEGRTILKLIGAPTVKKFELEDATYPGDPDEVNASSLLYYLGSKEFVGSTNTSVGRKEEDIPLNEIKVPTTPRRRKSSVYPQGSETSSSRPAFPRLETVVIKNVKASTRSLRTLFNGLSNARHLELVGMSMTAVQALVPSPPPSPTTPPTCPCPLLRSLCIRDSEQLQVKDLDFIIGDLAASRGRWGACALREVDIHVDAAKAACVAAAASPGTTVTIISDDEEEEDAEDMDVDPFKPGGAFNDPLFDQYYADHITIR
;
A
#
# COMPACT_ATOMS: atom_id res chain seq x y z
N MET A 1 -68.35 -37.83 -14.88
CA MET A 1 -67.06 -38.46 -14.50
C MET A 1 -66.17 -38.41 -15.75
N TYR A 2 -65.43 -37.31 -15.92
CA TYR A 2 -64.54 -37.10 -17.07
C TYR A 2 -63.12 -37.53 -16.68
N PRO A 3 -62.41 -38.33 -17.49
CA PRO A 3 -61.04 -38.71 -17.19
C PRO A 3 -60.13 -37.50 -17.43
N TYR A 4 -59.48 -37.02 -16.37
CA TYR A 4 -58.38 -36.07 -16.50
C TYR A 4 -57.27 -36.75 -17.32
N PRO A 5 -56.85 -36.18 -18.47
CA PRO A 5 -55.71 -36.69 -19.18
C PRO A 5 -54.50 -36.54 -18.28
N SER A 6 -53.96 -37.67 -17.85
CA SER A 6 -52.67 -37.74 -17.18
C SER A 6 -51.64 -37.22 -18.18
N HIS A 7 -51.29 -35.93 -18.07
CA HIS A 7 -50.14 -35.34 -18.74
C HIS A 7 -48.89 -36.06 -18.20
N ARG A 8 -48.62 -37.21 -18.81
CA ARG A 8 -47.43 -38.01 -18.65
C ARG A 8 -46.31 -37.11 -19.12
N ASN A 9 -45.58 -36.55 -18.15
CA ASN A 9 -44.36 -35.77 -18.27
C ASN A 9 -43.72 -35.97 -19.63
N GLN A 10 -43.93 -35.01 -20.55
CA GLN A 10 -43.05 -34.86 -21.70
C GLN A 10 -41.64 -34.87 -21.13
N ALA A 11 -40.84 -35.83 -21.59
CA ALA A 11 -39.45 -35.94 -21.25
C ALA A 11 -38.78 -34.62 -21.65
N PHE A 12 -38.69 -33.67 -20.71
CA PHE A 12 -37.77 -32.56 -20.83
C PHE A 12 -36.42 -33.22 -21.08
N ALA A 13 -35.95 -33.12 -22.33
CA ALA A 13 -34.65 -33.63 -22.72
C ALA A 13 -33.68 -33.10 -21.67
N SER A 14 -33.09 -34.00 -20.89
CA SER A 14 -32.23 -33.62 -19.77
C SER A 14 -31.18 -32.66 -20.32
N SER A 15 -31.16 -31.41 -19.83
CA SER A 15 -30.21 -30.38 -20.25
C SER A 15 -28.81 -30.99 -20.39
N PRO A 16 -28.02 -30.69 -21.44
CA PRO A 16 -26.71 -31.30 -21.67
C PRO A 16 -25.80 -31.31 -20.42
N ILE A 17 -25.85 -30.25 -19.61
CA ILE A 17 -25.10 -30.13 -18.35
C ILE A 17 -25.45 -31.24 -17.33
N ASN A 18 -26.69 -31.73 -17.33
CA ASN A 18 -27.12 -32.82 -16.46
C ASN A 18 -26.59 -34.19 -16.89
N LYS A 19 -26.03 -34.31 -18.10
CA LYS A 19 -25.36 -35.52 -18.58
C LYS A 19 -23.87 -35.56 -18.23
N LEU A 20 -23.29 -34.45 -17.77
CA LEU A 20 -21.88 -34.41 -17.39
C LEU A 20 -21.58 -35.32 -16.17
N PRO A 21 -20.40 -35.95 -16.12
CA PRO A 21 -19.86 -36.55 -14.91
C PRO A 21 -19.82 -35.56 -13.74
N ILE A 22 -19.90 -36.06 -12.51
CA ILE A 22 -19.95 -35.20 -11.31
C ILE A 22 -18.64 -34.43 -11.12
N GLU A 23 -17.53 -34.96 -11.60
CA GLU A 23 -16.20 -34.38 -11.55
C GLU A 23 -16.14 -33.12 -12.43
N LEU A 24 -16.61 -33.22 -13.68
CA LEU A 24 -16.67 -32.07 -14.59
C LEU A 24 -17.64 -31.01 -14.09
N LEU A 25 -18.79 -31.43 -13.55
CA LEU A 25 -19.75 -30.48 -12.98
C LEU A 25 -19.19 -29.78 -11.73
N SER A 26 -18.45 -30.50 -10.88
CA SER A 26 -17.75 -29.92 -9.72
C SER A 26 -16.64 -28.97 -10.13
N GLU A 27 -15.94 -29.27 -11.23
CA GLU A 27 -14.90 -28.38 -11.76
C GLU A 27 -15.53 -27.10 -12.30
N ILE A 28 -16.61 -27.20 -13.08
CA ILE A 28 -17.39 -26.04 -13.53
C ILE A 28 -17.81 -25.18 -12.33
N PHE A 29 -18.31 -25.78 -11.24
CA PHE A 29 -18.69 -25.03 -10.04
C PHE A 29 -17.50 -24.34 -9.37
N SER A 30 -16.31 -24.93 -9.44
CA SER A 30 -15.08 -24.32 -8.91
C SER A 30 -14.64 -23.16 -9.79
N LEU A 31 -14.74 -23.29 -11.12
CA LEU A 31 -14.48 -22.22 -12.07
C LEU A 31 -15.46 -21.04 -11.89
N CYS A 32 -16.73 -21.29 -11.57
CA CYS A 32 -17.68 -20.22 -11.25
C CYS A 32 -17.25 -19.34 -10.06
N LEU A 33 -16.40 -19.85 -9.16
CA LEU A 33 -15.83 -19.05 -8.07
C LEU A 33 -14.61 -18.24 -8.52
N LEU A 34 -13.88 -18.71 -9.53
CA LEU A 34 -12.70 -18.02 -10.08
C LEU A 34 -13.07 -16.95 -11.11
N THR A 35 -14.09 -17.18 -11.94
CA THR A 35 -14.50 -16.19 -12.97
C THR A 35 -15.09 -14.91 -12.37
N ALA A 36 -15.54 -14.96 -11.12
CA ALA A 36 -15.96 -13.77 -10.39
C ALA A 36 -14.75 -12.88 -10.00
N GLU A 37 -13.50 -13.32 -10.24
CA GLU A 37 -12.27 -12.59 -9.92
C GLU A 37 -11.73 -11.75 -11.09
N GLU A 38 -12.12 -12.03 -12.34
CA GLU A 38 -11.50 -11.42 -13.55
C GLU A 38 -12.08 -10.05 -13.98
N SER A 39 -13.00 -9.43 -13.21
CA SER A 39 -13.78 -8.30 -13.71
C SER A 39 -13.18 -6.89 -13.53
N VAL A 40 -11.88 -6.74 -13.23
CA VAL A 40 -11.22 -5.42 -13.22
C VAL A 40 -10.27 -5.29 -14.41
N PRO A 41 -10.76 -4.81 -15.58
CA PRO A 41 -9.90 -4.49 -16.71
C PRO A 41 -8.99 -3.32 -16.34
N GLY A 42 -7.67 -3.54 -16.28
CA GLY A 42 -6.68 -2.45 -16.10
C GLY A 42 -5.49 -2.76 -15.20
N SER A 43 -5.53 -3.82 -14.37
CA SER A 43 -4.38 -4.19 -13.54
C SER A 43 -3.43 -5.15 -14.28
N GLU A 44 -2.63 -4.63 -15.21
CA GLU A 44 -1.62 -5.42 -15.98
C GLU A 44 -0.37 -5.79 -15.16
N VAL A 45 -0.40 -5.68 -13.83
CA VAL A 45 0.77 -6.06 -13.02
C VAL A 45 0.70 -7.56 -12.75
N ASP A 46 1.55 -8.31 -13.46
CA ASP A 46 1.91 -9.73 -13.28
C ASP A 46 2.46 -10.03 -11.85
N GLU A 47 1.76 -9.65 -10.79
CA GLU A 47 2.07 -10.00 -9.41
C GLU A 47 1.36 -11.32 -9.08
N PRO A 48 2.07 -12.48 -9.11
CA PRO A 48 1.49 -13.81 -8.87
C PRO A 48 1.11 -14.06 -7.39
N SER A 49 0.80 -13.01 -6.65
CA SER A 49 0.63 -13.00 -5.19
C SER A 49 -0.78 -12.64 -4.74
N SER A 50 -1.73 -12.37 -5.66
CA SER A 50 -3.07 -11.98 -5.23
C SER A 50 -3.72 -13.11 -4.44
N SER A 51 -4.10 -12.80 -3.21
CA SER A 51 -4.99 -13.66 -2.43
C SER A 51 -6.31 -13.79 -3.21
N PRO A 52 -7.03 -14.93 -3.11
CA PRO A 52 -8.29 -15.11 -3.82
C PRO A 52 -9.24 -13.95 -3.52
N ILE A 53 -9.86 -13.38 -4.53
CA ILE A 53 -10.74 -12.22 -4.39
C ILE A 53 -12.09 -12.73 -3.87
N ILE A 54 -12.40 -12.44 -2.61
CA ILE A 54 -13.65 -12.89 -1.97
C ILE A 54 -14.68 -11.77 -2.06
N THR A 55 -15.65 -11.93 -2.95
CA THR A 55 -16.79 -11.01 -3.08
C THR A 55 -18.06 -11.60 -2.46
N THR A 56 -19.07 -10.76 -2.21
CA THR A 56 -20.41 -11.22 -1.78
C THR A 56 -21.02 -12.20 -2.79
N GLU A 57 -20.75 -12.03 -4.08
CA GLU A 57 -21.18 -12.93 -5.14
C GLU A 57 -20.53 -14.31 -5.03
N THR A 58 -19.21 -14.39 -4.83
CA THR A 58 -18.51 -15.68 -4.67
C THR A 58 -19.09 -16.51 -3.53
N VAL A 59 -19.52 -15.87 -2.43
CA VAL A 59 -20.12 -16.56 -1.28
C VAL A 59 -21.58 -16.95 -1.52
N ARG A 60 -22.32 -16.21 -2.36
CA ARG A 60 -23.70 -16.55 -2.77
C ARG A 60 -23.74 -17.68 -3.80
N THR A 61 -22.74 -17.80 -4.67
CA THR A 61 -22.66 -18.78 -5.77
C THR A 61 -22.96 -20.23 -5.34
N PRO A 62 -22.36 -20.80 -4.27
CA PRO A 62 -22.67 -22.15 -3.82
C PRO A 62 -24.15 -22.36 -3.45
N PHE A 63 -24.80 -21.33 -2.89
CA PHE A 63 -26.21 -21.38 -2.55
C PHE A 63 -27.07 -21.38 -3.83
N ILE A 64 -26.75 -20.50 -4.78
CA ILE A 64 -27.42 -20.44 -6.09
C ILE A 64 -27.30 -21.79 -6.81
N LEU A 65 -26.08 -22.32 -6.94
CA LEU A 65 -25.82 -23.63 -7.55
C LEU A 65 -26.59 -24.76 -6.85
N SER A 66 -26.66 -24.73 -5.52
CA SER A 66 -27.41 -25.71 -4.73
C SER A 66 -28.94 -25.57 -4.86
N SER A 67 -29.44 -24.45 -5.37
CA SER A 67 -30.87 -24.20 -5.56
C SER A 67 -31.42 -24.76 -6.88
N VAL A 68 -30.58 -24.89 -7.91
CA VAL A 68 -30.98 -25.22 -9.30
C VAL A 68 -31.72 -26.55 -9.43
N CYS A 69 -31.09 -27.68 -9.06
CA CYS A 69 -31.72 -29.00 -9.11
C CYS A 69 -31.10 -29.98 -8.11
N LYS A 70 -31.73 -31.16 -7.91
CA LYS A 70 -31.25 -32.18 -6.96
C LYS A 70 -29.81 -32.64 -7.24
N LYS A 71 -29.43 -32.81 -8.52
CA LYS A 71 -28.07 -33.23 -8.92
C LYS A 71 -27.05 -32.15 -8.54
N TRP A 72 -27.32 -30.89 -8.89
CA TRP A 72 -26.43 -29.76 -8.60
C TRP A 72 -26.28 -29.54 -7.11
N ARG A 73 -27.39 -29.63 -6.35
CA ARG A 73 -27.36 -29.63 -4.89
C ARG A 73 -26.45 -30.72 -4.33
N ALA A 74 -26.56 -31.96 -4.81
CA ALA A 74 -25.71 -33.04 -4.33
C ALA A 74 -24.22 -32.79 -4.62
N VAL A 75 -23.89 -32.26 -5.81
CA VAL A 75 -22.50 -31.90 -6.18
C VAL A 75 -21.99 -30.74 -5.33
N ALA A 76 -22.76 -29.65 -5.22
CA ALA A 76 -22.40 -28.48 -4.42
C ALA A 76 -22.17 -28.83 -2.95
N LEU A 77 -23.09 -29.61 -2.35
CA LEU A 77 -22.96 -30.07 -0.96
C LEU A 77 -21.86 -31.12 -0.75
N GLY A 78 -21.45 -31.83 -1.81
CA GLY A 78 -20.38 -32.83 -1.78
C GLY A 78 -18.98 -32.22 -1.84
N ARG A 79 -18.84 -31.00 -2.38
CA ARG A 79 -17.56 -30.32 -2.58
C ARG A 79 -17.33 -29.25 -1.52
N SER A 80 -16.56 -29.59 -0.49
CA SER A 80 -16.31 -28.69 0.66
C SER A 80 -15.58 -27.40 0.30
N SER A 81 -14.73 -27.41 -0.72
CA SER A 81 -14.00 -26.22 -1.19
C SER A 81 -14.90 -25.14 -1.80
N LEU A 82 -16.15 -25.46 -2.16
CA LEU A 82 -17.10 -24.42 -2.60
C LEU A 82 -17.58 -23.56 -1.42
N TRP A 83 -17.43 -24.04 -0.19
CA TRP A 83 -17.94 -23.38 1.01
C TRP A 83 -16.84 -22.79 1.89
N SER A 84 -15.58 -22.81 1.42
CA SER A 84 -14.42 -22.34 2.19
C SER A 84 -14.24 -20.83 2.20
N ASN A 85 -14.89 -20.10 1.30
CA ASN A 85 -14.85 -18.65 1.26
C ASN A 85 -15.94 -18.08 2.15
N LEU A 86 -15.55 -17.24 3.12
CA LEU A 86 -16.44 -16.55 4.04
C LEU A 86 -16.28 -15.05 3.80
N CYS A 87 -17.38 -14.37 3.54
CA CYS A 87 -17.45 -12.93 3.30
C CYS A 87 -18.47 -12.36 4.28
N ILE A 88 -18.03 -11.37 5.06
CA ILE A 88 -18.85 -10.70 6.07
C ILE A 88 -18.81 -9.24 5.71
N THR A 89 -19.96 -8.72 5.31
CA THR A 89 -20.13 -7.31 4.99
C THR A 89 -21.18 -6.69 5.90
N ALA A 90 -21.28 -5.37 5.88
CA ALA A 90 -22.34 -4.66 6.58
C ALA A 90 -23.76 -5.14 6.19
N GLU A 91 -23.97 -5.69 4.97
CA GLU A 91 -25.25 -6.27 4.54
C GLU A 91 -25.74 -7.44 5.42
N LEU A 92 -24.85 -8.11 6.17
CA LEU A 92 -25.23 -9.19 7.09
C LEU A 92 -25.75 -8.69 8.43
N ILE A 93 -25.63 -7.40 8.70
CA ILE A 93 -26.21 -6.74 9.86
C ILE A 93 -27.64 -6.39 9.45
N GLY A 94 -28.62 -7.12 10.00
CA GLY A 94 -30.01 -6.92 9.61
C GLY A 94 -30.43 -5.46 9.82
N GLU A 95 -31.16 -4.92 8.84
CA GLU A 95 -31.84 -3.63 9.00
C GLU A 95 -32.68 -3.70 10.27
N ALA A 96 -32.46 -2.76 11.20
CA ALA A 96 -33.34 -2.61 12.34
C ALA A 96 -34.76 -2.42 11.80
N ALA A 97 -35.70 -3.26 12.21
CA ALA A 97 -37.08 -3.13 11.80
C ALA A 97 -37.51 -1.66 11.98
N PRO A 98 -37.99 -0.98 10.93
CA PRO A 98 -38.17 0.46 10.96
C PRO A 98 -39.06 0.84 12.15
N LEU A 99 -38.50 1.64 13.05
CA LEU A 99 -39.11 2.13 14.30
C LEU A 99 -40.24 3.11 13.98
N HIS A 100 -41.29 2.67 13.29
CA HIS A 100 -42.38 3.56 12.88
C HIS A 100 -43.46 3.78 13.94
N LEU A 101 -43.43 3.11 15.11
CA LEU A 101 -44.50 3.23 16.11
C LEU A 101 -44.04 3.13 17.59
N ALA A 102 -42.80 3.47 17.93
CA ALA A 102 -42.40 3.57 19.33
C ALA A 102 -42.86 4.93 19.90
N THR A 103 -44.13 5.00 20.31
CA THR A 103 -44.68 6.12 21.07
C THR A 103 -44.09 6.13 22.49
N ASP A 104 -43.34 7.19 22.77
CA ASP A 104 -43.10 7.84 24.06
C ASP A 104 -42.44 7.07 25.24
N GLN A 105 -41.23 7.56 25.57
CA GLN A 105 -40.62 7.77 26.91
C GLN A 105 -39.57 6.82 27.49
N ASP A 106 -39.17 5.71 26.86
CA ASP A 106 -37.97 4.96 27.32
C ASP A 106 -36.71 5.36 26.54
N THR A 107 -35.96 6.33 27.07
CA THR A 107 -34.81 7.01 26.45
C THR A 107 -33.50 6.18 26.39
N SER A 108 -33.55 4.85 26.42
CA SER A 108 -32.32 4.02 26.38
C SER A 108 -32.36 2.80 25.46
N PHE A 109 -33.35 2.68 24.57
CA PHE A 109 -33.37 1.59 23.60
C PHE A 109 -32.40 1.86 22.45
N THR A 110 -31.16 1.37 22.57
CA THR A 110 -30.29 1.18 21.41
C THR A 110 -30.85 0.01 20.58
N PRO A 111 -31.25 0.24 19.31
CA PRO A 111 -31.72 -0.84 18.45
C PRO A 111 -30.58 -1.86 18.30
N SER A 112 -30.77 -3.05 18.88
CA SER A 112 -29.79 -4.13 18.80
C SER A 112 -29.89 -4.77 17.42
N HIS A 113 -29.07 -4.27 16.48
CA HIS A 113 -28.88 -4.96 15.20
C HIS A 113 -28.32 -6.35 15.46
N SER A 114 -28.94 -7.38 14.89
CA SER A 114 -28.47 -8.76 15.05
C SER A 114 -27.72 -9.22 13.80
N LEU A 115 -26.53 -9.78 13.99
CA LEU A 115 -25.75 -10.38 12.91
C LEU A 115 -26.46 -11.65 12.38
N HIS A 116 -26.66 -11.75 11.07
CA HIS A 116 -27.25 -12.92 10.42
C HIS A 116 -26.26 -14.11 10.35
N THR A 117 -26.09 -14.82 11.46
CA THR A 117 -25.08 -15.89 11.61
C THR A 117 -25.37 -17.19 10.83
N LYS A 118 -26.60 -17.40 10.34
CA LYS A 118 -27.02 -18.66 9.71
C LYS A 118 -26.17 -19.02 8.49
N GLN A 119 -25.89 -18.05 7.63
CA GLN A 119 -25.10 -18.26 6.42
C GLN A 119 -23.67 -18.70 6.75
N ILE A 120 -23.03 -18.01 7.70
CA ILE A 120 -21.69 -18.32 8.18
C ILE A 120 -21.65 -19.75 8.76
N ILE A 121 -22.60 -20.08 9.63
CA ILE A 121 -22.70 -21.42 10.24
C ILE A 121 -22.86 -22.50 9.18
N TYR A 122 -23.72 -22.29 8.17
CA TYR A 122 -23.87 -23.25 7.08
C TYR A 122 -22.58 -23.40 6.27
N SER A 123 -21.92 -22.31 5.88
CA SER A 123 -20.65 -22.39 5.15
C SER A 123 -19.55 -23.09 5.95
N LEU A 124 -19.44 -22.81 7.26
CA LEU A 124 -18.49 -23.48 8.16
C LEU A 124 -18.76 -24.99 8.27
N GLN A 125 -20.02 -25.40 8.43
CA GLN A 125 -20.41 -26.80 8.49
C GLN A 125 -20.13 -27.53 7.16
N ARG A 126 -20.38 -26.87 6.03
CA ARG A 126 -20.23 -27.46 4.69
C ARG A 126 -18.78 -27.51 4.21
N SER A 127 -17.94 -26.57 4.66
CA SER A 127 -16.51 -26.55 4.35
C SER A 127 -15.71 -27.65 5.05
N ARG A 128 -16.24 -28.28 6.11
CA ARG A 128 -15.62 -29.44 6.79
C ARG A 128 -14.16 -29.16 7.21
N HIS A 129 -13.20 -29.77 6.52
CA HIS A 129 -11.75 -29.63 6.75
C HIS A 129 -11.06 -28.83 5.64
N ALA A 130 -11.80 -28.25 4.70
CA ALA A 130 -11.24 -27.39 3.68
C ALA A 130 -10.60 -26.16 4.35
N PRO A 131 -9.42 -25.71 3.87
CA PRO A 131 -8.82 -24.46 4.32
C PRO A 131 -9.79 -23.30 4.08
N LEU A 132 -9.90 -22.38 5.04
CA LEU A 132 -10.84 -21.26 5.02
C LEU A 132 -10.16 -19.98 4.52
N ASN A 133 -10.82 -19.29 3.61
CA ASN A 133 -10.46 -17.93 3.23
C ASN A 133 -11.50 -16.99 3.84
N VAL A 134 -11.08 -16.12 4.75
CA VAL A 134 -11.96 -15.26 5.55
C VAL A 134 -11.77 -13.81 5.11
N PHE A 135 -12.85 -13.16 4.70
CA PHE A 135 -12.90 -11.75 4.37
C PHE A 135 -13.98 -11.06 5.21
N VAL A 136 -13.57 -10.06 5.98
CA VAL A 136 -14.44 -9.22 6.79
C VAL A 136 -14.29 -7.80 6.28
N ASP A 137 -15.37 -7.28 5.71
CA ASP A 137 -15.50 -5.89 5.30
C ASP A 137 -16.52 -5.21 6.23
N ALA A 138 -15.98 -4.62 7.29
CA ALA A 138 -16.75 -3.86 8.26
C ALA A 138 -16.74 -2.35 7.92
N ARG A 139 -16.47 -2.00 6.66
CA ARG A 139 -16.57 -0.63 6.18
C ARG A 139 -18.04 -0.24 5.98
N ASP A 140 -18.32 1.01 6.25
CA ASP A 140 -19.59 1.67 6.04
C ASP A 140 -19.49 2.54 4.77
N PRO A 141 -20.27 2.25 3.71
CA PRO A 141 -20.25 3.04 2.48
C PRO A 141 -20.54 4.52 2.69
N GLU A 142 -21.27 4.85 3.76
CA GLU A 142 -21.65 6.23 4.12
C GLU A 142 -20.76 6.79 5.24
N TRP A 143 -19.58 6.17 5.47
CA TRP A 143 -18.70 6.59 6.54
C TRP A 143 -18.16 8.01 6.31
N ASN A 144 -18.28 8.86 7.33
CA ASN A 144 -17.95 10.27 7.29
C ASN A 144 -16.62 10.61 8.00
N PHE A 145 -15.71 9.64 8.11
CA PHE A 145 -14.44 9.75 8.83
C PHE A 145 -14.53 9.96 10.36
N ALA A 146 -15.73 10.04 10.92
CA ALA A 146 -15.92 10.18 12.36
C ALA A 146 -15.56 8.86 13.08
N GLU A 147 -14.82 8.98 14.19
CA GLU A 147 -14.46 7.85 15.03
C GLU A 147 -14.55 8.25 16.51
N PRO A 148 -15.29 7.50 17.34
CA PRO A 148 -15.42 7.81 18.77
C PRO A 148 -14.05 7.86 19.47
N GLY A 149 -13.80 8.92 20.23
CA GLY A 149 -12.52 9.11 20.94
C GLY A 149 -11.36 9.57 20.04
N VAL A 150 -11.65 10.01 18.81
CA VAL A 150 -10.67 10.60 17.89
C VAL A 150 -11.06 12.05 17.60
N GLY A 151 -10.30 13.00 18.15
CA GLY A 151 -10.56 14.44 18.02
C GLY A 151 -10.46 15.15 19.37
N ASP A 152 -10.70 16.47 19.41
CA ASP A 152 -10.81 17.22 20.66
C ASP A 152 -12.25 17.11 21.19
N ASP A 153 -12.39 16.85 22.50
CA ASP A 153 -13.48 16.14 23.20
C ASP A 153 -14.88 16.81 23.17
N GLY A 154 -15.11 17.80 22.32
CA GLY A 154 -16.32 18.64 22.30
C GLY A 154 -17.44 18.21 21.33
N MET A 155 -17.14 17.44 20.27
CA MET A 155 -18.09 17.16 19.18
C MET A 155 -18.59 15.70 19.12
N ASP A 156 -18.11 14.83 20.01
CA ASP A 156 -18.46 13.39 20.02
C ASP A 156 -19.95 13.08 20.22
N MET A 157 -20.75 14.06 20.64
CA MET A 157 -22.17 13.85 20.95
C MET A 157 -23.02 13.52 19.71
N PHE A 158 -22.53 13.76 18.49
CA PHE A 158 -23.29 13.56 17.25
C PHE A 158 -22.62 12.61 16.26
N ALA A 159 -21.53 11.94 16.62
CA ALA A 159 -20.92 10.95 15.73
C ALA A 159 -21.95 9.85 15.43
N PRO A 160 -22.32 9.61 14.16
CA PRO A 160 -23.22 8.53 13.82
C PRO A 160 -22.63 7.20 14.30
N GLN A 161 -23.48 6.31 14.80
CA GLN A 161 -23.03 5.00 15.21
C GLN A 161 -22.56 4.23 13.97
N ALA A 162 -21.32 3.75 14.00
CA ALA A 162 -20.80 2.90 12.93
C ALA A 162 -21.73 1.70 12.72
N LEU A 163 -22.09 1.43 11.46
CA LEU A 163 -22.96 0.31 11.08
C LEU A 163 -22.42 -1.02 11.63
N PHE A 164 -21.10 -1.20 11.62
CA PHE A 164 -20.42 -2.39 12.13
C PHE A 164 -19.76 -2.16 13.50
N SER A 165 -20.47 -2.49 14.58
CA SER A 165 -19.97 -2.35 15.96
C SER A 165 -18.95 -3.43 16.40
N PRO A 166 -18.18 -3.19 17.48
CA PRO A 166 -17.36 -4.21 18.14
C PRO A 166 -18.14 -5.46 18.57
N VAL A 167 -19.42 -5.33 18.93
CA VAL A 167 -20.28 -6.45 19.33
C VAL A 167 -20.53 -7.39 18.15
N HIS A 168 -20.76 -6.84 16.95
CA HIS A 168 -20.91 -7.61 15.73
C HIS A 168 -19.62 -8.36 15.40
N MET A 169 -18.47 -7.70 15.53
CA MET A 169 -17.16 -8.34 15.32
C MET A 169 -16.94 -9.50 16.30
N ASN A 170 -17.22 -9.31 17.58
CA ASN A 170 -17.06 -10.35 18.59
C ASN A 170 -17.94 -11.57 18.31
N ALA A 171 -19.22 -11.34 17.98
CA ALA A 171 -20.15 -12.41 17.62
C ALA A 171 -19.64 -13.20 16.41
N PHE A 172 -19.09 -12.51 15.42
CA PHE A 172 -18.53 -13.12 14.23
C PHE A 172 -17.26 -13.94 14.53
N ILE A 173 -16.24 -13.32 15.13
CA ILE A 173 -14.95 -13.97 15.41
C ILE A 173 -15.15 -15.21 16.28
N SER A 174 -16.07 -15.16 17.25
CA SER A 174 -16.43 -16.30 18.10
C SER A 174 -16.87 -17.54 17.30
N LEU A 175 -17.52 -17.36 16.13
CA LEU A 175 -17.90 -18.47 15.24
C LEU A 175 -16.71 -19.04 14.47
N LEU A 176 -15.69 -18.22 14.19
CA LEU A 176 -14.54 -18.64 13.40
C LEU A 176 -13.42 -19.28 14.21
N LEU A 177 -13.21 -18.86 15.45
CA LEU A 177 -12.07 -19.30 16.28
C LEU A 177 -11.93 -20.82 16.43
N PRO A 178 -13.01 -21.62 16.53
CA PRO A 178 -12.90 -23.08 16.51
C PRO A 178 -12.25 -23.66 15.24
N HIS A 179 -12.09 -22.84 14.20
CA HIS A 179 -11.54 -23.20 12.90
C HIS A 179 -10.20 -22.53 12.59
N ILE A 180 -9.55 -21.86 13.54
CA ILE A 180 -8.28 -21.13 13.33
C ILE A 180 -7.18 -21.99 12.70
N THR A 181 -7.15 -23.29 13.03
CA THR A 181 -6.13 -24.23 12.53
C THR A 181 -6.21 -24.52 11.03
N ARG A 182 -7.33 -24.19 10.39
CA ARG A 182 -7.54 -24.32 8.95
C ARG A 182 -7.72 -22.98 8.25
N TRP A 183 -7.44 -21.85 8.89
CA TRP A 183 -7.43 -20.56 8.20
C TRP A 183 -6.26 -20.55 7.20
N LYS A 184 -6.56 -20.20 5.96
CA LYS A 184 -5.61 -20.04 4.86
C LYS A 184 -5.35 -18.57 4.56
N SER A 185 -6.41 -17.76 4.50
CA SER A 185 -6.29 -16.30 4.44
C SER A 185 -7.26 -15.64 5.40
N LEU A 186 -6.84 -14.50 5.94
CA LEU A 186 -7.66 -13.63 6.79
C LEU A 186 -7.48 -12.18 6.34
N THR A 187 -8.56 -11.54 5.94
CA THR A 187 -8.61 -10.11 5.65
C THR A 187 -9.68 -9.46 6.52
N ILE A 188 -9.31 -8.42 7.26
CA ILE A 188 -10.23 -7.61 8.06
C ILE A 188 -10.02 -6.15 7.70
N LEU A 189 -11.06 -5.53 7.14
CA LEU A 189 -11.13 -4.11 6.80
C LEU A 189 -12.16 -3.46 7.72
N THR A 190 -11.78 -2.39 8.41
CA THR A 190 -12.67 -1.64 9.30
C THR A 190 -12.41 -0.16 9.13
N ASP A 191 -13.44 0.68 9.19
CA ASP A 191 -13.20 2.13 9.13
C ASP A 191 -12.55 2.63 10.42
N THR A 192 -13.11 2.22 11.56
CA THR A 192 -12.66 2.60 12.90
C THR A 192 -11.81 1.52 13.54
N TRP A 193 -11.02 1.87 14.57
CA TRP A 193 -10.18 0.94 15.30
C TRP A 193 -10.97 -0.02 16.18
N ALA A 194 -12.09 0.42 16.76
CA ALA A 194 -12.78 -0.35 17.80
C ALA A 194 -13.24 -1.77 17.35
N PRO A 195 -13.82 -1.98 16.15
CA PRO A 195 -14.12 -3.33 15.66
C PRO A 195 -12.86 -4.16 15.42
N LEU A 196 -11.80 -3.59 14.85
CA LEU A 196 -10.54 -4.31 14.60
C LEU A 196 -9.86 -4.72 15.91
N HIS A 197 -9.79 -3.81 16.87
CA HIS A 197 -9.32 -4.07 18.23
C HIS A 197 -10.10 -5.22 18.87
N ALA A 198 -11.43 -5.21 18.77
CA ALA A 198 -12.28 -6.29 19.27
C ALA A 198 -11.95 -7.64 18.61
N ALA A 199 -11.72 -7.68 17.30
CA ALA A 199 -11.27 -8.90 16.62
C ALA A 199 -9.94 -9.42 17.19
N LEU A 200 -8.95 -8.52 17.35
CA LEU A 200 -7.62 -8.87 17.85
C LEU A 200 -7.64 -9.41 19.28
N THR A 201 -8.46 -8.82 20.16
CA THR A 201 -8.67 -9.30 21.54
C THR A 201 -9.09 -10.77 21.57
N PHE A 202 -9.96 -11.18 20.64
CA PHE A 202 -10.46 -12.55 20.57
C PHE A 202 -9.51 -13.50 19.82
N ILE A 203 -8.84 -13.02 18.77
CA ILE A 203 -7.93 -13.83 17.96
C ILE A 203 -6.66 -14.17 18.73
N ASN A 204 -6.06 -13.20 19.43
CA ASN A 204 -4.72 -13.36 20.00
C ASN A 204 -4.57 -14.55 20.96
N PRO A 205 -5.48 -14.80 21.93
CA PRO A 205 -5.36 -15.95 22.82
C PRO A 205 -5.38 -17.30 22.08
N TYR A 206 -6.22 -17.43 21.06
CA TYR A 206 -6.32 -18.65 20.25
C TYR A 206 -5.10 -18.81 19.34
N LEU A 207 -4.61 -17.71 18.78
CA LEU A 207 -3.41 -17.73 17.95
C LEU A 207 -2.20 -18.13 18.78
N SER A 208 -2.02 -17.57 19.98
CA SER A 208 -0.96 -17.92 20.92
C SER A 208 -1.04 -19.37 21.41
N THR A 209 -2.25 -19.92 21.57
CA THR A 209 -2.46 -21.30 22.05
C THR A 209 -2.32 -22.35 20.94
N PHE A 210 -2.97 -22.13 19.80
CA PHE A 210 -3.14 -23.13 18.75
C PHE A 210 -2.32 -22.86 17.49
N GLY A 211 -1.81 -21.64 17.33
CA GLY A 211 -1.26 -21.14 16.08
C GLY A 211 -2.30 -21.07 14.96
N ALA A 212 -1.85 -20.65 13.79
CA ALA A 212 -2.60 -20.72 12.53
C ALA A 212 -1.73 -21.45 11.48
N PRO A 213 -1.58 -22.79 11.58
CA PRO A 213 -0.61 -23.56 10.80
C PRO A 213 -0.84 -23.57 9.28
N GLN A 214 -2.05 -23.21 8.83
CA GLN A 214 -2.38 -23.13 7.40
C GLN A 214 -2.41 -21.70 6.87
N LEU A 215 -2.20 -20.68 7.71
CA LEU A 215 -2.37 -19.30 7.32
C LEU A 215 -1.22 -18.87 6.41
N GLU A 216 -1.55 -18.51 5.19
CA GLU A 216 -0.64 -18.10 4.13
C GLU A 216 -0.68 -16.58 3.91
N SER A 217 -1.83 -15.94 4.15
CA SER A 217 -2.03 -14.51 3.93
C SER A 217 -2.83 -13.87 5.07
N MET A 218 -2.38 -12.72 5.56
CA MET A 218 -3.10 -11.92 6.55
C MET A 218 -3.07 -10.43 6.18
N THR A 219 -4.25 -9.81 6.12
CA THR A 219 -4.43 -8.37 5.91
C THR A 219 -5.29 -7.81 7.02
N LEU A 220 -4.76 -6.85 7.78
CA LEU A 220 -5.49 -6.12 8.81
C LEU A 220 -5.38 -4.65 8.48
N MET A 221 -6.53 -4.00 8.27
CA MET A 221 -6.58 -2.61 7.81
C MET A 221 -7.63 -1.82 8.56
N ARG A 222 -7.17 -0.75 9.22
CA ARG A 222 -8.00 0.40 9.57
C ARG A 222 -8.01 1.35 8.38
N CYS A 223 -9.17 1.54 7.78
CA CYS A 223 -9.34 2.32 6.54
C CYS A 223 -9.33 3.82 6.79
N ASN A 224 -9.43 4.28 8.04
CA ASN A 224 -9.11 5.65 8.42
C ASN A 224 -7.60 5.91 8.34
N ASP A 225 -7.10 6.45 7.24
CA ASP A 225 -5.68 6.83 7.17
C ASP A 225 -5.36 8.13 7.91
N PHE A 226 -6.33 9.01 8.14
CA PHE A 226 -6.09 10.33 8.73
C PHE A 226 -5.47 10.23 10.12
N VAL A 227 -5.91 9.23 10.89
CA VAL A 227 -5.39 8.94 12.23
C VAL A 227 -3.91 8.62 12.24
N SER A 228 -3.36 8.17 11.11
CA SER A 228 -1.94 7.89 11.00
C SER A 228 -1.08 9.14 11.00
N TYR A 229 -1.62 10.31 10.65
CA TYR A 229 -0.92 11.59 10.72
C TYR A 229 -0.93 12.19 12.13
N SER A 230 -1.74 11.63 13.04
CA SER A 230 -1.69 12.00 14.44
C SER A 230 -0.32 11.66 15.06
N PRO A 231 0.23 12.52 15.94
CA PRO A 231 1.48 12.22 16.63
C PRO A 231 1.33 11.05 17.62
N SER A 232 0.10 10.78 18.08
CA SER A 232 -0.21 9.72 19.02
C SER A 232 -1.31 8.80 18.51
N PHE A 233 -1.30 7.55 18.95
CA PHE A 233 -2.37 6.60 18.64
C PHE A 233 -3.71 7.09 19.16
N GLN A 234 -4.72 6.97 18.30
CA GLN A 234 -6.10 7.31 18.60
C GLN A 234 -7.01 6.15 18.17
N PRO A 235 -8.04 5.78 18.97
CA PRO A 235 -8.36 6.35 20.28
C PRO A 235 -7.37 5.85 21.36
N ARG A 236 -6.99 6.75 22.28
CA ARG A 236 -5.89 6.54 23.24
C ARG A 236 -6.10 5.37 24.19
N ASP A 237 -7.34 5.12 24.58
CA ASP A 237 -7.75 4.06 25.51
C ASP A 237 -7.64 2.65 24.89
N LEU A 238 -7.62 2.55 23.56
CA LEU A 238 -7.44 1.30 22.82
C LEU A 238 -6.03 1.16 22.23
N LYS A 239 -5.06 1.88 22.80
CA LYS A 239 -3.67 1.88 22.33
C LYS A 239 -2.94 0.58 22.61
N GLU A 240 -3.37 -0.33 23.48
CA GLU A 240 -2.54 -1.50 23.79
C GLU A 240 -2.31 -2.41 22.56
N PRO A 241 -1.07 -2.89 22.33
CA PRO A 241 -0.82 -3.83 21.24
C PRO A 241 -1.40 -5.20 21.61
N LEU A 242 -2.34 -5.69 20.81
CA LEU A 242 -2.99 -6.98 21.06
C LEU A 242 -2.53 -8.08 20.11
N PHE A 243 -2.01 -7.73 18.94
CA PHE A 243 -1.65 -8.73 17.94
C PHE A 243 -0.30 -9.38 18.28
N LEU A 244 -0.33 -10.71 18.47
CA LEU A 244 0.81 -11.55 18.82
C LEU A 244 1.45 -11.31 20.20
N SER A 245 0.88 -10.42 21.02
CA SER A 245 1.39 -10.13 22.36
C SER A 245 1.39 -11.40 23.21
N ARG A 246 2.59 -11.81 23.65
CA ARG A 246 2.81 -12.98 24.51
C ARG A 246 2.88 -12.57 25.96
N ASN A 247 2.15 -13.30 26.82
CA ASN A 247 2.39 -13.23 28.25
C ASN A 247 3.68 -14.01 28.57
N SER A 248 4.60 -13.39 29.31
CA SER A 248 5.95 -13.90 29.59
C SER A 248 6.00 -15.29 30.25
N ASP A 249 4.90 -15.75 30.83
CA ASP A 249 4.85 -16.99 31.63
C ASP A 249 4.49 -18.24 30.81
N ASP A 250 4.21 -18.11 29.51
CA ASP A 250 3.64 -19.20 28.72
C ASP A 250 4.69 -20.13 28.09
N SER A 251 5.32 -20.93 28.95
CA SER A 251 6.34 -21.93 28.56
C SER A 251 5.86 -23.03 27.60
N ASN A 252 4.55 -23.12 27.33
CA ASN A 252 3.95 -24.12 26.44
C ASN A 252 3.60 -23.59 25.04
N ALA A 253 3.99 -22.36 24.69
CA ALA A 253 3.64 -21.80 23.39
C ALA A 253 4.22 -22.64 22.23
N PRO A 254 3.48 -22.81 21.12
CA PRO A 254 3.95 -23.56 19.97
C PRO A 254 5.22 -22.91 19.38
N ALA A 255 6.11 -23.74 18.85
CA ALA A 255 7.40 -23.31 18.32
C ALA A 255 7.28 -22.34 17.12
N SER A 256 6.17 -22.40 16.37
CA SER A 256 5.87 -21.49 15.27
C SER A 256 4.37 -21.21 15.24
N LEU A 257 4.00 -19.95 15.46
CA LEU A 257 2.60 -19.51 15.47
C LEU A 257 2.03 -19.45 14.05
N LEU A 258 2.86 -19.06 13.08
CA LEU A 258 2.46 -18.72 11.72
C LEU A 258 3.39 -19.39 10.69
N PRO A 259 3.54 -20.73 10.70
CA PRO A 259 4.59 -21.41 9.96
C PRO A 259 4.48 -21.27 8.44
N ARG A 260 3.31 -20.93 7.90
CA ARG A 260 3.06 -20.82 6.45
C ARG A 260 2.82 -19.39 5.97
N LEU A 261 2.95 -18.40 6.84
CA LEU A 261 2.64 -17.02 6.48
C LEU A 261 3.62 -16.52 5.43
N ARG A 262 3.07 -16.10 4.28
CA ARG A 262 3.81 -15.58 3.11
C ARG A 262 3.51 -14.12 2.83
N HIS A 263 2.29 -13.68 3.13
CA HIS A 263 1.84 -12.32 2.86
C HIS A 263 1.29 -11.71 4.16
N LEU A 264 1.82 -10.57 4.54
CA LEU A 264 1.38 -9.82 5.71
C LEU A 264 1.20 -8.35 5.34
N SER A 265 -0.01 -7.83 5.53
CA SER A 265 -0.35 -6.42 5.36
C SER A 265 -0.95 -5.86 6.63
N LEU A 266 -0.33 -4.82 7.18
CA LEU A 266 -0.75 -4.13 8.39
C LEU A 266 -0.89 -2.64 8.07
N ARG A 267 -2.13 -2.13 8.10
CA ARG A 267 -2.44 -0.72 7.84
C ARG A 267 -3.15 -0.08 9.02
N GLY A 268 -2.51 0.87 9.68
CA GLY A 268 -3.06 1.53 10.86
C GLY A 268 -3.31 0.58 12.05
N VAL A 269 -2.53 -0.51 12.14
CA VAL A 269 -2.69 -1.54 13.17
C VAL A 269 -1.54 -1.48 14.17
N HIS A 270 -1.85 -1.32 15.44
CA HIS A 270 -0.82 -1.41 16.47
C HIS A 270 -0.51 -2.86 16.82
N VAL A 271 0.79 -3.21 16.78
CA VAL A 271 1.31 -4.55 16.95
C VAL A 271 2.45 -4.55 17.96
N ASP A 272 2.61 -5.64 18.70
CA ASP A 272 3.85 -5.91 19.41
C ASP A 272 4.93 -6.34 18.41
N TRP A 273 5.77 -5.39 18.00
CA TRP A 273 6.79 -5.58 16.98
C TRP A 273 7.85 -6.63 17.34
N GLU A 274 8.13 -6.82 18.64
CA GLU A 274 9.08 -7.84 19.09
C GLU A 274 8.47 -9.24 18.91
N SER A 275 7.25 -9.43 19.40
CA SER A 275 6.51 -10.69 19.23
C SER A 275 6.25 -11.02 17.75
N LEU A 276 5.98 -10.01 16.92
CA LEU A 276 5.86 -10.18 15.47
C LEU A 276 7.18 -10.64 14.85
N GLY A 277 8.30 -9.99 15.20
CA GLY A 277 9.63 -10.36 14.72
C GLY A 277 9.99 -11.82 15.05
N ASP A 278 9.64 -12.28 16.25
CA ASP A 278 9.84 -13.66 16.69
C ASP A 278 8.93 -14.65 15.94
N ALA A 279 7.66 -14.30 15.75
CA ALA A 279 6.72 -15.12 15.00
C ALA A 279 7.15 -15.30 13.53
N LEU A 280 7.68 -14.24 12.90
CA LEU A 280 8.20 -14.27 11.55
C LEU A 280 9.52 -15.05 11.44
N ALA A 281 10.41 -14.94 12.42
CA ALA A 281 11.65 -15.72 12.47
C ALA A 281 11.37 -17.23 12.50
N ALA A 282 10.24 -17.64 13.08
CA ALA A 282 9.79 -19.02 13.12
C ALA A 282 8.95 -19.46 11.90
N SER A 283 8.66 -18.56 10.95
CA SER A 283 7.88 -18.86 9.74
C SER A 283 8.75 -19.48 8.64
N SER A 284 8.14 -20.21 7.69
CA SER A 284 8.82 -20.79 6.52
C SER A 284 9.30 -19.78 5.47
N GLY A 285 9.10 -18.47 5.72
CA GLY A 285 9.64 -17.38 4.93
C GLY A 285 8.54 -16.46 4.40
N LEU A 286 8.48 -15.25 4.96
CA LEU A 286 7.62 -14.18 4.46
C LEU A 286 8.10 -13.70 3.08
N LEU A 287 7.18 -13.57 2.13
CA LEU A 287 7.46 -13.15 0.74
C LEU A 287 7.03 -11.70 0.48
N SER A 288 5.99 -11.22 1.15
CA SER A 288 5.48 -9.85 1.01
C SER A 288 5.14 -9.29 2.38
N LEU A 289 5.62 -8.07 2.63
CA LEU A 289 5.39 -7.30 3.84
C LEU A 289 4.94 -5.90 3.46
N GLU A 290 3.76 -5.52 3.92
CA GLU A 290 3.21 -4.18 3.79
C GLU A 290 2.95 -3.61 5.19
N LEU A 291 3.57 -2.47 5.48
CA LEU A 291 3.35 -1.69 6.69
C LEU A 291 2.97 -0.27 6.28
N THR A 292 1.73 0.13 6.53
CA THR A 292 1.20 1.43 6.07
C THR A 292 0.42 2.15 7.16
N SER A 293 0.33 3.48 7.06
CA SER A 293 -0.54 4.33 7.90
C SER A 293 -0.39 4.13 9.43
N HIS A 294 0.84 4.07 9.96
CA HIS A 294 1.07 4.00 11.41
C HIS A 294 1.37 5.40 11.98
N CYS A 295 0.66 5.79 13.05
CA CYS A 295 1.01 7.00 13.81
C CYS A 295 2.39 6.86 14.49
N ALA A 296 3.01 7.99 14.81
CA ALA A 296 4.43 8.04 15.15
C ALA A 296 4.81 7.20 16.38
N ASP A 297 3.93 7.11 17.38
CA ASP A 297 4.18 6.48 18.69
C ASP A 297 3.89 4.98 18.76
N VAL A 298 3.39 4.36 17.68
CA VAL A 298 3.16 2.90 17.58
C VAL A 298 4.01 2.25 16.49
N ARG A 299 4.90 3.02 15.86
CA ARG A 299 5.88 2.51 14.91
C ARG A 299 6.93 1.66 15.64
N PRO A 300 7.53 0.66 14.97
CA PRO A 300 8.63 -0.10 15.56
C PRO A 300 9.81 0.81 15.86
N SER A 301 10.58 0.56 16.91
CA SER A 301 11.89 1.18 17.06
C SER A 301 12.83 0.77 15.92
N ILE A 302 13.96 1.46 15.75
CA ILE A 302 14.99 1.08 14.74
C ILE A 302 15.44 -0.37 14.92
N SER A 303 15.68 -0.82 16.14
CA SER A 303 16.13 -2.19 16.43
C SER A 303 15.03 -3.23 16.18
N GLN A 304 13.77 -2.91 16.51
CA GLN A 304 12.63 -3.76 16.21
C GLN A 304 12.41 -3.89 14.69
N PHE A 305 12.47 -2.77 13.97
CA PHE A 305 12.34 -2.76 12.51
C PHE A 305 13.48 -3.52 11.82
N HIS A 306 14.73 -3.34 12.27
CA HIS A 306 15.88 -4.10 11.79
C HIS A 306 15.70 -5.60 12.01
N ARG A 307 15.28 -6.01 13.22
CA ARG A 307 14.97 -7.41 13.54
C ARG A 307 13.86 -7.96 12.64
N LEU A 308 12.79 -7.19 12.43
CA LEU A 308 11.67 -7.59 11.57
C LEU A 308 12.13 -7.93 10.14
N LEU A 309 12.98 -7.08 9.56
CA LEU A 309 13.57 -7.32 8.24
C LEU A 309 14.52 -8.53 8.26
N ALA A 310 15.37 -8.65 9.29
CA ALA A 310 16.30 -9.77 9.43
C ALA A 310 15.60 -11.12 9.60
N SER A 311 14.41 -11.14 10.22
CA SER A 311 13.53 -12.31 10.32
C SER A 311 12.89 -12.73 9.00
N SER A 312 13.02 -11.93 7.93
CA SER A 312 12.33 -12.13 6.64
C SER A 312 13.31 -12.18 5.45
N PRO A 313 14.29 -13.08 5.41
CA PRO A 313 15.34 -13.09 4.38
C PRO A 313 14.83 -13.42 2.96
N HIS A 314 13.64 -14.03 2.84
CA HIS A 314 13.03 -14.41 1.57
C HIS A 314 12.07 -13.37 0.98
N LEU A 315 12.04 -12.16 1.56
CA LEU A 315 11.14 -11.09 1.16
C LEU A 315 11.38 -10.70 -0.30
N ARG A 316 10.29 -10.60 -1.08
CA ARG A 316 10.26 -10.25 -2.51
C ARG A 316 9.59 -8.90 -2.77
N SER A 317 8.62 -8.54 -1.93
CA SER A 317 7.91 -7.26 -2.00
C SER A 317 7.88 -6.61 -0.62
N LEU A 318 8.23 -5.32 -0.55
CA LEU A 318 8.22 -4.52 0.66
C LEU A 318 7.53 -3.18 0.39
N ILE A 319 6.47 -2.88 1.13
CA ILE A 319 5.73 -1.62 1.02
C ILE A 319 5.75 -0.93 2.39
N LEU A 320 6.24 0.31 2.42
CA LEU A 320 6.39 1.13 3.62
C LEU A 320 5.89 2.55 3.34
N THR A 321 4.64 2.86 3.69
CA THR A 321 4.05 4.20 3.43
C THR A 321 3.47 4.77 4.72
N GLY A 322 4.09 5.81 5.27
CA GLY A 322 3.68 6.36 6.57
C GLY A 322 3.88 5.36 7.72
N SER A 323 4.86 4.47 7.60
CA SER A 323 5.29 3.51 8.62
C SER A 323 6.83 3.38 8.60
N GLY A 324 7.38 2.34 9.21
CA GLY A 324 8.83 2.13 9.35
C GLY A 324 9.32 2.49 10.75
N PRO A 325 10.64 2.63 10.96
CA PRO A 325 11.18 2.87 12.28
C PRO A 325 10.72 4.23 12.84
N GLN A 326 10.39 4.26 14.12
CA GLN A 326 10.17 5.48 14.87
C GLN A 326 11.47 6.28 14.92
N ILE A 327 11.37 7.58 14.64
CA ILE A 327 12.51 8.49 14.61
C ILE A 327 12.27 9.54 15.67
N SER A 328 13.08 9.49 16.72
CA SER A 328 13.09 10.52 17.76
C SER A 328 13.47 11.87 17.16
N ASP A 329 12.98 12.94 17.79
CA ASP A 329 13.28 14.30 17.34
C ASP A 329 14.80 14.51 17.21
N PRO A 330 15.26 15.24 16.18
CA PRO A 330 16.68 15.35 15.83
C PRO A 330 17.58 15.88 16.96
N ILE A 331 17.00 16.60 17.93
CA ILE A 331 17.70 17.07 19.13
C ILE A 331 18.13 15.90 20.01
N GLU A 332 17.26 14.91 20.22
CA GLU A 332 17.58 13.69 20.97
C GLU A 332 18.51 12.78 20.17
N SER A 333 18.32 12.72 18.84
CA SER A 333 19.15 11.91 17.94
C SER A 333 20.63 12.32 17.97
N ALA A 334 20.96 13.60 18.13
CA ALA A 334 22.34 14.06 18.25
C ALA A 334 23.06 13.52 19.50
N VAL A 335 22.31 13.22 20.56
CA VAL A 335 22.83 12.62 21.80
C VAL A 335 22.98 11.10 21.65
N LEU A 336 22.04 10.46 20.95
CA LEU A 336 22.03 9.03 20.68
C LEU A 336 22.95 8.60 19.53
N ALA A 337 23.47 9.53 18.72
CA ALA A 337 24.41 9.27 17.62
C ALA A 337 25.76 8.65 18.03
N GLN A 338 25.93 8.27 19.31
CA GLN A 338 27.02 7.40 19.76
C GLN A 338 26.72 5.90 19.60
N GLU A 339 25.45 5.50 19.43
CA GLU A 339 25.13 4.13 19.09
C GLU A 339 25.60 3.83 17.66
N ALA A 340 26.30 2.71 17.49
CA ALA A 340 26.81 2.30 16.19
C ALA A 340 25.64 2.16 15.22
N ASP A 341 25.68 2.88 14.09
CA ASP A 341 24.71 2.74 13.01
C ASP A 341 24.56 1.23 12.68
N PRO A 342 23.35 0.65 12.80
CA PRO A 342 23.14 -0.77 12.56
C PRO A 342 23.52 -1.11 11.11
N GLU A 343 24.13 -2.29 10.91
CA GLU A 343 24.48 -2.76 9.58
C GLU A 343 23.20 -2.98 8.75
N PRO A 344 23.16 -2.57 7.47
CA PRO A 344 21.98 -2.78 6.62
C PRO A 344 21.60 -4.27 6.53
N VAL A 345 20.31 -4.58 6.63
CA VAL A 345 19.80 -5.94 6.42
C VAL A 345 19.83 -6.26 4.93
N VAL A 346 20.57 -7.30 4.55
CA VAL A 346 20.68 -7.71 3.15
C VAL A 346 19.47 -8.57 2.76
N LEU A 347 18.61 -8.04 1.89
CA LEU A 347 17.43 -8.70 1.34
C LEU A 347 17.70 -9.14 -0.11
N GLU A 348 18.37 -10.29 -0.27
CA GLU A 348 18.86 -10.80 -1.57
C GLU A 348 17.75 -11.19 -2.56
N HIS A 349 16.52 -11.33 -2.08
CA HIS A 349 15.37 -11.73 -2.89
C HIS A 349 14.38 -10.60 -3.15
N LEU A 350 14.63 -9.39 -2.62
CA LEU A 350 13.73 -8.26 -2.77
C LEU A 350 13.73 -7.79 -4.23
N GLN A 351 12.55 -7.77 -4.85
CA GLN A 351 12.35 -7.44 -6.27
C GLN A 351 11.57 -6.14 -6.44
N SER A 352 10.57 -5.91 -5.58
CA SER A 352 9.73 -4.72 -5.54
C SER A 352 9.85 -4.04 -4.20
N MET A 353 9.99 -2.71 -4.20
CA MET A 353 10.05 -1.91 -2.99
C MET A 353 9.34 -0.57 -3.19
N ASN A 354 8.39 -0.25 -2.30
CA ASN A 354 7.73 1.04 -2.21
C ASN A 354 8.06 1.70 -0.87
N ILE A 355 8.55 2.94 -0.91
CA ILE A 355 8.82 3.78 0.26
C ILE A 355 8.06 5.11 0.12
N GLY A 356 7.04 5.29 0.95
CA GLY A 356 6.43 6.59 1.24
C GLY A 356 7.05 7.21 2.50
N TYR A 357 7.65 8.40 2.36
CA TYR A 357 8.29 9.11 3.47
C TYR A 357 7.44 10.33 3.89
N ARG A 358 7.40 10.64 5.20
CA ARG A 358 6.83 11.89 5.72
C ARG A 358 7.89 12.93 6.05
N THR A 359 9.12 12.48 6.23
CA THR A 359 10.28 13.37 6.41
C THR A 359 11.48 12.83 5.65
N ALA A 360 12.40 13.71 5.24
CA ALA A 360 13.64 13.28 4.61
C ALA A 360 14.51 12.41 5.54
N LEU A 361 14.42 12.62 6.87
CA LEU A 361 15.15 11.80 7.84
C LEU A 361 14.58 10.37 7.91
N GLU A 362 13.27 10.22 7.76
CA GLU A 362 12.58 8.94 7.68
C GLU A 362 12.99 8.11 6.49
N GLY A 363 12.85 8.66 5.28
CA GLY A 363 13.30 7.97 4.08
C GLY A 363 14.78 7.58 4.16
N ARG A 364 15.63 8.45 4.73
CA ARG A 364 17.06 8.20 4.90
C ARG A 364 17.33 7.04 5.84
N THR A 365 16.62 6.99 6.96
CA THR A 365 16.78 5.93 7.96
C THR A 365 16.36 4.58 7.38
N ILE A 366 15.21 4.52 6.70
CA ILE A 366 14.73 3.32 6.02
C ILE A 366 15.74 2.84 4.98
N LEU A 367 16.20 3.73 4.09
CA LEU A 367 17.16 3.38 3.02
C LEU A 367 18.52 2.92 3.56
N LYS A 368 18.96 3.44 4.73
CA LYS A 368 20.18 2.95 5.39
C LYS A 368 20.02 1.54 5.93
N LEU A 369 18.85 1.17 6.43
CA LEU A 369 18.61 -0.12 7.07
C LEU A 369 18.43 -1.26 6.07
N ILE A 370 18.22 -0.96 4.78
CA ILE A 370 17.88 -1.95 3.75
C ILE A 370 19.02 -2.06 2.72
N GLY A 371 19.59 -3.26 2.60
CA GLY A 371 20.50 -3.63 1.51
C GLY A 371 19.79 -4.54 0.50
N ALA A 372 19.34 -4.01 -0.62
CA ALA A 372 18.51 -4.78 -1.57
C ALA A 372 19.09 -4.77 -3.01
N PRO A 373 20.15 -5.55 -3.29
CA PRO A 373 20.89 -5.48 -4.55
C PRO A 373 20.10 -5.99 -5.77
N THR A 374 19.01 -6.72 -5.55
CA THR A 374 18.18 -7.36 -6.59
C THR A 374 16.92 -6.60 -6.96
N VAL A 375 16.65 -5.46 -6.32
CA VAL A 375 15.43 -4.67 -6.58
C VAL A 375 15.40 -4.23 -8.03
N LYS A 376 14.26 -4.48 -8.67
CA LYS A 376 13.98 -4.14 -10.06
C LYS A 376 12.91 -3.07 -10.17
N LYS A 377 11.89 -3.09 -9.31
CA LYS A 377 10.84 -2.09 -9.21
C LYS A 377 11.02 -1.29 -7.93
N PHE A 378 11.12 0.02 -8.07
CA PHE A 378 11.23 0.93 -6.94
C PHE A 378 10.25 2.09 -7.08
N GLU A 379 9.52 2.36 -6.01
CA GLU A 379 8.59 3.46 -5.90
C GLU A 379 8.96 4.32 -4.69
N LEU A 380 9.05 5.62 -4.92
CA LEU A 380 9.29 6.62 -3.89
C LEU A 380 8.17 7.66 -3.92
N GLU A 381 7.52 7.85 -2.78
CA GLU A 381 6.37 8.73 -2.65
C GLU A 381 6.57 9.73 -1.49
N ASP A 382 6.19 10.99 -1.72
CA ASP A 382 5.96 11.92 -0.62
C ASP A 382 4.61 11.58 0.04
N ALA A 383 4.68 10.99 1.23
CA ALA A 383 3.53 10.51 1.99
C ALA A 383 3.17 11.48 3.13
N THR A 384 3.55 12.75 3.01
CA THR A 384 3.10 13.83 3.89
C THR A 384 1.59 14.00 3.85
N TYR A 385 1.04 14.61 4.90
CA TYR A 385 -0.39 14.91 4.91
C TYR A 385 -0.70 15.89 3.77
N PRO A 386 -1.72 15.65 2.91
CA PRO A 386 -1.99 16.52 1.76
C PRO A 386 -2.27 17.99 2.12
N GLY A 387 -2.78 18.25 3.33
CA GLY A 387 -2.99 19.61 3.84
C GLY A 387 -1.79 20.21 4.57
N ASP A 388 -0.65 19.51 4.66
CA ASP A 388 0.56 20.06 5.26
C ASP A 388 1.17 21.13 4.32
N PRO A 389 1.30 22.39 4.76
CA PRO A 389 1.91 23.42 3.92
C PRO A 389 3.41 23.20 3.71
N ASP A 390 4.07 22.41 4.56
CA ASP A 390 5.50 22.21 4.51
C ASP A 390 5.89 21.14 3.48
N GLU A 391 6.60 21.60 2.45
CA GLU A 391 7.13 20.72 1.42
C GLU A 391 8.38 19.97 1.90
N VAL A 392 8.37 18.63 1.80
CA VAL A 392 9.54 17.83 2.21
C VAL A 392 10.54 17.71 1.07
N ASN A 393 11.72 18.29 1.27
CA ASN A 393 12.82 18.19 0.30
C ASN A 393 13.51 16.81 0.37
N ALA A 394 13.26 15.98 -0.64
CA ALA A 394 13.83 14.64 -0.78
C ALA A 394 15.19 14.59 -1.49
N SER A 395 15.86 15.73 -1.71
CA SER A 395 17.16 15.79 -2.40
C SER A 395 18.18 14.81 -1.83
N SER A 396 18.24 14.68 -0.50
CA SER A 396 19.17 13.75 0.15
C SER A 396 18.85 12.27 -0.12
N LEU A 397 17.58 11.92 -0.29
CA LEU A 397 17.12 10.58 -0.62
C LEU A 397 17.50 10.22 -2.06
N LEU A 398 17.14 11.08 -3.02
CA LEU A 398 17.45 10.86 -4.43
C LEU A 398 18.96 10.80 -4.67
N TYR A 399 19.72 11.66 -3.99
CA TYR A 399 21.18 11.64 -4.06
C TYR A 399 21.73 10.30 -3.54
N TYR A 400 21.25 9.80 -2.41
CA TYR A 400 21.65 8.49 -1.87
C TYR A 400 21.29 7.36 -2.83
N LEU A 401 20.10 7.36 -3.41
CA LEU A 401 19.68 6.32 -4.35
C LEU A 401 20.62 6.25 -5.57
N GLY A 402 21.05 7.40 -6.08
CA GLY A 402 21.98 7.50 -7.21
C GLY A 402 23.44 7.20 -6.88
N SER A 403 23.88 7.46 -5.64
CA SER A 403 25.31 7.46 -5.28
C SER A 403 25.73 6.49 -4.16
N LYS A 404 24.75 5.96 -3.41
CA LYS A 404 24.89 5.24 -2.13
C LYS A 404 25.63 6.02 -1.04
N GLU A 405 25.76 7.33 -1.21
CA GLU A 405 26.36 8.24 -0.25
C GLU A 405 25.31 9.27 0.16
N PHE A 406 25.21 9.56 1.46
CA PHE A 406 24.48 10.76 1.88
C PHE A 406 25.44 11.94 1.77
N VAL A 407 25.02 13.03 1.11
CA VAL A 407 25.77 14.28 1.17
C VAL A 407 25.93 14.62 2.64
N GLY A 408 27.17 14.56 3.15
CA GLY A 408 27.44 14.82 4.55
C GLY A 408 26.83 16.17 4.90
N SER A 409 25.93 16.20 5.88
CA SER A 409 25.41 17.43 6.48
C SER A 409 26.60 18.12 7.15
N THR A 410 27.45 18.78 6.38
CA THR A 410 28.55 19.57 6.90
C THR A 410 27.96 20.84 7.48
N ASN A 411 27.28 20.75 8.63
CA ASN A 411 26.77 21.85 9.46
C ASN A 411 26.44 23.12 8.67
N THR A 412 25.66 22.99 7.60
CA THR A 412 25.16 24.14 6.85
C THR A 412 24.13 24.76 7.76
N SER A 413 24.58 25.79 8.47
CA SER A 413 23.80 26.71 9.28
C SER A 413 22.40 26.89 8.70
N VAL A 414 21.42 26.37 9.44
CA VAL A 414 19.98 26.64 9.27
C VAL A 414 19.82 28.14 9.04
N GLY A 415 19.39 28.55 7.84
CA GLY A 415 19.02 29.94 7.58
C GLY A 415 19.36 30.55 6.22
N ARG A 416 20.10 29.89 5.34
CA ARG A 416 20.15 30.30 3.91
C ARG A 416 19.24 29.40 3.10
N LYS A 417 18.11 29.96 2.63
CA LYS A 417 17.35 29.40 1.51
C LYS A 417 18.37 29.07 0.42
N GLU A 418 18.45 27.81 0.02
CA GLU A 418 19.12 27.42 -1.23
C GLU A 418 18.33 28.10 -2.35
N GLU A 419 18.68 29.35 -2.67
CA GLU A 419 18.22 29.96 -3.91
C GLU A 419 18.84 29.17 -5.07
N ASP A 420 17.99 28.69 -5.96
CA ASP A 420 18.37 27.97 -7.18
C ASP A 420 19.42 28.76 -7.96
N ILE A 421 20.70 28.38 -7.79
CA ILE A 421 21.77 28.94 -8.59
C ILE A 421 21.55 28.41 -10.02
N PRO A 422 21.32 29.28 -11.02
CA PRO A 422 21.12 28.84 -12.39
C PRO A 422 22.31 28.00 -12.86
N LEU A 423 22.01 26.85 -13.48
CA LEU A 423 22.95 25.80 -13.91
C LEU A 423 24.15 26.29 -14.76
N ASN A 424 24.11 27.52 -15.27
CA ASN A 424 25.14 28.09 -16.11
C ASN A 424 26.30 28.79 -15.35
N GLU A 425 26.26 28.93 -14.01
CA GLU A 425 27.29 29.69 -13.26
C GLU A 425 28.06 28.92 -12.17
N ILE A 426 28.10 27.58 -12.20
CA ILE A 426 28.94 26.81 -11.27
C ILE A 426 30.41 26.85 -11.72
N LYS A 427 31.12 27.92 -11.35
CA LYS A 427 32.59 27.96 -11.40
C LYS A 427 33.14 27.09 -10.26
N VAL A 428 33.74 25.96 -10.63
CA VAL A 428 34.50 25.10 -9.71
C VAL A 428 35.51 25.96 -8.95
N PRO A 429 35.51 25.95 -7.60
CA PRO A 429 36.40 26.81 -6.82
C PRO A 429 37.84 26.30 -6.91
N THR A 430 38.61 26.83 -7.85
CA THR A 430 40.06 26.71 -7.87
C THR A 430 40.66 27.66 -6.83
N THR A 431 40.79 27.22 -5.59
CA THR A 431 41.73 27.86 -4.64
C THR A 431 42.73 26.82 -4.12
N PRO A 432 44.05 27.06 -4.25
CA PRO A 432 45.06 26.14 -3.76
C PRO A 432 45.24 26.33 -2.25
N ARG A 433 44.57 25.49 -1.44
CA ARG A 433 44.81 25.45 0.01
C ARG A 433 46.05 24.59 0.28
N ARG A 434 47.19 25.28 0.48
CA ARG A 434 48.49 24.72 0.86
C ARG A 434 48.40 24.07 2.26
N ARG A 435 48.17 22.75 2.33
CA ARG A 435 48.31 21.94 3.56
C ARG A 435 49.66 21.23 3.57
N LYS A 436 50.29 21.21 4.76
CA LYS A 436 51.57 20.57 5.04
C LYS A 436 51.47 19.06 4.90
N SER A 437 52.52 18.49 4.31
CA SER A 437 52.77 17.08 4.01
C SER A 437 52.66 16.17 5.23
N SER A 438 51.74 15.21 5.16
CA SER A 438 51.84 13.92 5.86
C SER A 438 51.86 12.83 4.79
N VAL A 439 52.94 12.06 4.78
CA VAL A 439 53.27 11.02 3.80
C VAL A 439 52.69 9.70 4.30
N TYR A 440 51.65 9.19 3.64
CA TYR A 440 51.20 7.79 3.67
C TYR A 440 50.66 7.39 2.28
N PRO A 441 50.65 6.10 1.92
CA PRO A 441 50.77 5.64 0.53
C PRO A 441 49.54 5.92 -0.30
N GLN A 442 49.81 6.41 -1.52
CA GLN A 442 48.84 6.62 -2.57
C GLN A 442 48.36 5.28 -3.14
N GLY A 443 47.07 5.05 -2.99
CA GLY A 443 46.28 4.05 -3.68
C GLY A 443 44.81 4.40 -3.55
N SER A 444 44.44 5.67 -3.74
CA SER A 444 43.03 6.08 -3.75
C SER A 444 42.43 5.65 -5.07
N GLU A 445 42.04 4.38 -5.16
CA GLU A 445 41.02 3.98 -6.14
C GLU A 445 39.86 4.93 -5.94
N THR A 446 39.58 5.75 -6.97
CA THR A 446 38.39 6.59 -7.00
C THR A 446 37.21 5.63 -6.99
N SER A 447 36.66 5.38 -5.80
CA SER A 447 35.51 4.52 -5.60
C SER A 447 34.41 5.05 -6.51
N SER A 448 34.20 4.38 -7.63
CA SER A 448 33.10 4.69 -8.53
C SER A 448 31.84 4.57 -7.68
N SER A 449 31.22 5.70 -7.38
CA SER A 449 29.98 5.76 -6.62
C SER A 449 28.98 4.81 -7.28
N ARG A 450 28.60 3.75 -6.55
CA ARG A 450 27.66 2.75 -7.03
C ARG A 450 26.27 3.16 -6.54
N PRO A 451 25.23 3.09 -7.37
CA PRO A 451 23.87 3.36 -6.91
C PRO A 451 23.45 2.39 -5.79
N ALA A 452 22.50 2.81 -4.96
CA ALA A 452 21.97 1.96 -3.88
C ALA A 452 21.35 0.66 -4.43
N PHE A 453 20.64 0.76 -5.56
CA PHE A 453 19.95 -0.34 -6.21
C PHE A 453 20.40 -0.46 -7.68
N PRO A 454 21.48 -1.23 -7.97
CA PRO A 454 22.10 -1.25 -9.29
C PRO A 454 21.26 -1.94 -10.38
N ARG A 455 20.19 -2.67 -10.01
CA ARG A 455 19.36 -3.47 -10.93
C ARG A 455 17.99 -2.88 -11.21
N LEU A 456 17.75 -1.62 -10.86
CA LEU A 456 16.47 -0.96 -11.12
C LEU A 456 16.16 -0.94 -12.62
N GLU A 457 14.99 -1.47 -12.97
CA GLU A 457 14.42 -1.52 -14.31
C GLU A 457 13.20 -0.59 -14.41
N THR A 458 12.40 -0.50 -13.33
CA THR A 458 11.19 0.33 -13.23
C THR A 458 11.32 1.24 -12.02
N VAL A 459 11.17 2.55 -12.24
CA VAL A 459 11.22 3.56 -11.17
C VAL A 459 10.00 4.45 -11.25
N VAL A 460 9.28 4.59 -10.14
CA VAL A 460 8.11 5.48 -9.99
C VAL A 460 8.44 6.50 -8.92
N ILE A 461 8.23 7.79 -9.21
CA ILE A 461 8.48 8.88 -8.28
C ILE A 461 7.20 9.72 -8.19
N LYS A 462 6.58 9.76 -7.00
CA LYS A 462 5.27 10.39 -6.77
C LYS A 462 5.38 11.58 -5.82
N ASN A 463 4.94 12.75 -6.27
CA ASN A 463 4.87 13.99 -5.47
C ASN A 463 6.21 14.42 -4.83
N VAL A 464 7.35 13.89 -5.30
CA VAL A 464 8.65 14.12 -4.67
C VAL A 464 9.26 15.44 -5.11
N LYS A 465 9.58 16.31 -4.15
CA LYS A 465 10.29 17.58 -4.40
C LYS A 465 11.78 17.44 -4.15
N ALA A 466 12.59 17.83 -5.13
CA ALA A 466 14.05 17.75 -5.04
C ALA A 466 14.74 18.70 -6.01
N SER A 467 16.00 19.02 -5.73
CA SER A 467 16.82 19.82 -6.65
C SER A 467 17.17 19.03 -7.92
N THR A 468 17.31 19.74 -9.05
CA THR A 468 17.72 19.18 -10.35
C THR A 468 19.02 18.37 -10.25
N ARG A 469 19.94 18.80 -9.37
CA ARG A 469 21.21 18.08 -9.13
C ARG A 469 20.99 16.69 -8.52
N SER A 470 20.07 16.57 -7.56
CA SER A 470 19.79 15.31 -6.88
C SER A 470 19.04 14.35 -7.79
N LEU A 471 18.07 14.86 -8.55
CA LEU A 471 17.37 14.12 -9.61
C LEU A 471 18.36 13.61 -10.66
N ARG A 472 19.27 14.47 -11.14
CA ARG A 472 20.30 14.07 -12.11
C ARG A 472 21.26 13.03 -11.52
N THR A 473 21.59 13.12 -10.23
CA THR A 473 22.42 12.12 -9.54
C THR A 473 21.72 10.76 -9.51
N LEU A 474 20.43 10.73 -9.15
CA LEU A 474 19.60 9.53 -9.22
C LEU A 474 19.61 8.94 -10.63
N PHE A 475 19.20 9.72 -11.64
CA PHE A 475 19.06 9.24 -13.01
C PHE A 475 20.38 8.78 -13.64
N ASN A 476 21.51 9.36 -13.25
CA ASN A 476 22.84 8.87 -13.64
C ASN A 476 23.17 7.50 -13.00
N GLY A 477 22.68 7.24 -11.78
CA GLY A 477 22.81 5.94 -11.11
C GLY A 477 21.92 4.84 -11.72
N LEU A 478 20.82 5.21 -12.38
CA LEU A 478 19.83 4.30 -12.99
C LEU A 478 20.27 3.75 -14.36
N SER A 479 21.43 3.11 -14.42
CA SER A 479 21.99 2.57 -15.67
C SER A 479 21.13 1.51 -16.37
N ASN A 480 20.27 0.80 -15.62
CA ASN A 480 19.42 -0.28 -16.11
C ASN A 480 17.93 0.10 -16.27
N ALA A 481 17.54 1.33 -15.89
CA ALA A 481 16.14 1.74 -15.92
C ALA A 481 15.62 1.78 -17.36
N ARG A 482 14.47 1.13 -17.57
CA ARG A 482 13.75 1.02 -18.84
C ARG A 482 12.43 1.75 -18.81
N HIS A 483 11.79 1.82 -17.64
CA HIS A 483 10.55 2.53 -17.42
C HIS A 483 10.74 3.53 -16.26
N LEU A 484 10.31 4.77 -16.49
CA LEU A 484 10.32 5.84 -15.50
C LEU A 484 8.96 6.51 -15.49
N GLU A 485 8.35 6.59 -14.32
CA GLU A 485 7.08 7.27 -14.11
C GLU A 485 7.28 8.42 -13.12
N LEU A 486 6.81 9.61 -13.51
CA LEU A 486 6.91 10.84 -12.73
C LEU A 486 5.48 11.34 -12.48
N VAL A 487 4.98 11.18 -11.27
CA VAL A 487 3.61 11.57 -10.87
C VAL A 487 3.70 12.81 -9.98
N GLY A 488 2.97 13.87 -10.31
CA GLY A 488 2.95 15.10 -9.51
C GLY A 488 4.30 15.82 -9.42
N MET A 489 5.21 15.58 -10.38
CA MET A 489 6.53 16.18 -10.39
C MET A 489 6.60 17.43 -11.28
N SER A 490 7.48 18.37 -10.93
CA SER A 490 7.76 19.55 -11.77
C SER A 490 8.62 19.21 -12.99
N MET A 491 8.63 20.10 -13.99
CA MET A 491 9.47 19.96 -15.18
C MET A 491 10.97 19.89 -14.91
N THR A 492 11.42 20.26 -13.71
CA THR A 492 12.82 20.09 -13.31
C THR A 492 13.26 18.61 -13.32
N ALA A 493 12.34 17.67 -13.02
CA ALA A 493 12.58 16.24 -13.11
C ALA A 493 12.84 15.80 -14.56
N VAL A 494 12.02 16.25 -15.50
CA VAL A 494 12.23 15.98 -16.93
C VAL A 494 13.54 16.60 -17.42
N GLN A 495 13.85 17.84 -17.02
CA GLN A 495 15.10 18.52 -17.37
C GLN A 495 16.34 17.80 -16.81
N ALA A 496 16.22 17.11 -15.68
CA ALA A 496 17.31 16.31 -15.13
C ALA A 496 17.67 15.09 -15.99
N LEU A 497 16.76 14.62 -16.88
CA LEU A 497 17.00 13.55 -17.85
C LEU A 497 17.80 14.01 -19.09
N VAL A 498 17.96 15.32 -19.27
CA VAL A 498 18.68 15.88 -20.41
C VAL A 498 20.17 15.55 -20.30
N PRO A 499 20.78 14.93 -21.32
CA PRO A 499 22.21 14.68 -21.34
C PRO A 499 23.02 15.97 -21.20
N SER A 500 24.11 15.91 -20.45
CA SER A 500 25.01 17.06 -20.27
C SER A 500 26.28 16.89 -21.09
N PRO A 501 26.80 17.96 -21.71
CA PRO A 501 28.08 17.90 -22.39
C PRO A 501 29.19 17.53 -21.40
N PRO A 502 30.22 16.79 -21.83
CA PRO A 502 31.26 16.37 -20.93
C PRO A 502 32.03 17.59 -20.40
N PRO A 503 32.38 17.62 -19.09
CA PRO A 503 33.10 18.74 -18.50
C PRO A 503 34.51 18.93 -19.09
N SER A 504 35.07 17.89 -19.71
CA SER A 504 36.33 17.94 -20.44
C SER A 504 36.25 17.10 -21.72
N PRO A 505 37.07 17.40 -22.76
CA PRO A 505 37.13 16.57 -23.97
C PRO A 505 37.52 15.10 -23.73
N THR A 506 38.08 14.80 -22.55
CA THR A 506 38.54 13.46 -22.15
C THR A 506 37.50 12.67 -21.36
N THR A 507 36.43 13.32 -20.87
CA THR A 507 35.37 12.64 -20.13
C THR A 507 34.26 12.22 -21.09
N PRO A 508 33.73 10.99 -20.98
CA PRO A 508 32.56 10.63 -21.76
C PRO A 508 31.37 11.49 -21.33
N PRO A 509 30.46 11.81 -22.26
CA PRO A 509 29.22 12.48 -21.90
C PRO A 509 28.40 11.62 -20.94
N THR A 510 27.76 12.27 -19.98
CA THR A 510 26.85 11.61 -19.06
C THR A 510 25.44 11.66 -19.63
N CYS A 511 24.86 10.50 -19.92
CA CYS A 511 23.47 10.37 -20.31
C CYS A 511 22.68 9.74 -19.15
N PRO A 512 21.76 10.48 -18.51
CA PRO A 512 20.89 9.93 -17.48
C PRO A 512 19.98 8.82 -18.04
N CYS A 513 19.80 7.74 -17.28
CA CYS A 513 19.01 6.56 -17.66
C CYS A 513 19.26 6.11 -19.12
N PRO A 514 20.47 5.66 -19.49
CA PRO A 514 20.85 5.41 -20.88
C PRO A 514 19.99 4.34 -21.57
N LEU A 515 19.34 3.45 -20.82
CA LEU A 515 18.46 2.39 -21.31
C LEU A 515 16.96 2.71 -21.24
N LEU A 516 16.59 3.94 -20.89
CA LEU A 516 15.20 4.37 -20.75
C LEU A 516 14.46 4.23 -22.09
N ARG A 517 13.31 3.55 -22.06
CA ARG A 517 12.45 3.27 -23.23
C ARG A 517 11.04 3.80 -23.06
N SER A 518 10.51 3.80 -21.85
CA SER A 518 9.15 4.22 -21.52
C SER A 518 9.24 5.33 -20.47
N LEU A 519 8.58 6.45 -20.74
CA LEU A 519 8.49 7.61 -19.84
C LEU A 519 7.02 7.97 -19.66
N CYS A 520 6.50 7.85 -18.45
CA CYS A 520 5.15 8.26 -18.09
C CYS A 520 5.20 9.50 -17.21
N ILE A 521 4.38 10.51 -17.52
CA ILE A 521 4.25 11.74 -16.73
C ILE A 521 2.76 11.92 -16.39
N ARG A 522 2.46 11.99 -15.10
CA ARG A 522 1.11 12.14 -14.55
C ARG A 522 0.99 13.32 -13.60
N ASP A 523 -0.21 13.88 -13.48
CA ASP A 523 -0.59 14.90 -12.49
C ASP A 523 0.34 16.12 -12.42
N SER A 524 0.93 16.51 -13.55
CA SER A 524 1.85 17.66 -13.59
C SER A 524 1.08 18.93 -13.95
N GLU A 525 0.43 19.52 -12.96
CA GLU A 525 -0.41 20.73 -13.10
C GLU A 525 0.30 21.89 -13.82
N GLN A 526 1.63 21.94 -13.70
CA GLN A 526 2.46 23.03 -14.20
C GLN A 526 2.89 22.87 -15.67
N LEU A 527 2.58 21.75 -16.33
CA LEU A 527 2.97 21.53 -17.73
C LEU A 527 2.34 22.56 -18.67
N GLN A 528 3.20 23.34 -19.32
CA GLN A 528 2.82 24.25 -20.40
C GLN A 528 2.97 23.55 -21.76
N VAL A 529 2.30 24.04 -22.80
CA VAL A 529 2.40 23.48 -24.17
C VAL A 529 3.87 23.38 -24.65
N LYS A 530 4.70 24.40 -24.35
CA LYS A 530 6.14 24.40 -24.65
C LYS A 530 6.91 23.26 -23.97
N ASP A 531 6.44 22.80 -22.81
CA ASP A 531 7.07 21.72 -22.06
C ASP A 531 6.77 20.37 -22.73
N LEU A 532 5.57 20.23 -23.30
CA LEU A 532 5.15 19.08 -24.10
C LEU A 532 5.97 18.98 -25.40
N ASP A 533 6.16 20.11 -26.10
CA ASP A 533 7.06 20.19 -27.27
C ASP A 533 8.49 19.77 -26.91
N PHE A 534 8.98 20.22 -25.74
CA PHE A 534 10.29 19.86 -25.25
C PHE A 534 10.41 18.35 -24.92
N ILE A 535 9.41 17.77 -24.25
CA ILE A 535 9.38 16.34 -23.89
C ILE A 535 9.38 15.46 -25.15
N ILE A 536 8.50 15.77 -26.10
CA ILE A 536 8.25 14.93 -27.27
C ILE A 536 9.36 15.11 -28.33
N GLY A 537 9.85 16.34 -28.51
CA GLY A 537 10.85 16.68 -29.51
C GLY A 537 12.28 16.70 -28.96
N ASP A 538 12.57 17.74 -28.17
CA ASP A 538 13.94 18.08 -27.79
C ASP A 538 14.62 17.04 -26.88
N LEU A 539 13.88 16.48 -25.92
CA LEU A 539 14.41 15.47 -25.01
C LEU A 539 14.79 14.19 -25.78
N ALA A 540 13.88 13.67 -26.61
CA ALA A 540 14.12 12.47 -27.42
C ALA A 540 15.30 12.68 -28.39
N ALA A 541 15.30 13.80 -29.12
CA ALA A 541 16.38 14.14 -30.06
C ALA A 541 17.73 14.33 -29.34
N SER A 542 17.74 15.00 -28.18
CA SER A 542 18.95 15.18 -27.38
C SER A 542 19.52 13.83 -26.93
N ARG A 543 18.68 12.96 -26.36
CA ARG A 543 19.09 11.61 -25.94
C ARG A 543 19.72 10.79 -27.08
N GLY A 544 19.12 10.82 -28.28
CA GLY A 544 19.66 10.15 -29.46
C GLY A 544 21.05 10.67 -29.88
N ARG A 545 21.27 12.00 -29.83
CA ARG A 545 22.57 12.61 -30.16
C ARG A 545 23.71 12.16 -29.24
N TRP A 546 23.39 11.78 -28.01
CA TRP A 546 24.37 11.33 -27.01
C TRP A 546 24.46 9.80 -26.87
N GLY A 547 23.88 9.05 -27.81
CA GLY A 547 24.00 7.58 -27.86
C GLY A 547 23.13 6.82 -26.85
N ALA A 548 22.12 7.48 -26.27
CA ALA A 548 21.14 6.83 -25.42
C ALA A 548 20.16 5.98 -26.23
N CYS A 549 19.46 5.05 -25.56
CA CYS A 549 18.30 4.39 -26.16
C CYS A 549 17.22 5.43 -26.52
N ALA A 550 16.61 5.26 -27.69
CA ALA A 550 15.45 6.04 -28.08
C ALA A 550 14.26 5.71 -27.18
N LEU A 551 13.50 6.74 -26.79
CA LEU A 551 12.21 6.60 -26.12
C LEU A 551 11.22 6.00 -27.13
N ARG A 552 10.59 4.89 -26.74
CA ARG A 552 9.61 4.15 -27.55
C ARG A 552 8.19 4.51 -27.18
N GLU A 553 7.96 4.79 -25.91
CA GLU A 553 6.67 5.07 -25.32
C GLU A 553 6.81 6.29 -24.43
N VAL A 554 5.97 7.28 -24.67
CA VAL A 554 5.88 8.50 -23.87
C VAL A 554 4.41 8.73 -23.60
N ASP A 555 4.00 8.47 -22.38
CA ASP A 555 2.62 8.67 -21.94
C ASP A 555 2.56 9.95 -21.11
N ILE A 556 1.74 10.90 -21.55
CA ILE A 556 1.57 12.18 -20.86
C ILE A 556 0.09 12.34 -20.55
N HIS A 557 -0.22 12.35 -19.27
CA HIS A 557 -1.53 12.67 -18.75
C HIS A 557 -1.64 14.18 -18.58
N VAL A 558 -2.65 14.77 -19.23
CA VAL A 558 -2.94 16.21 -19.19
C VAL A 558 -4.45 16.41 -19.25
N ASP A 559 -4.91 17.58 -18.80
CA ASP A 559 -6.29 18.00 -19.01
C ASP A 559 -6.70 17.97 -20.51
N ALA A 560 -7.98 17.71 -20.80
CA ALA A 560 -8.49 17.59 -22.18
C ALA A 560 -8.15 18.80 -23.05
N ALA A 561 -8.14 20.00 -22.47
CA ALA A 561 -7.86 21.25 -23.18
C ALA A 561 -6.41 21.31 -23.70
N LYS A 562 -5.44 20.86 -22.91
CA LYS A 562 -4.04 20.74 -23.31
C LYS A 562 -3.82 19.60 -24.29
N ALA A 563 -4.50 18.47 -24.12
CA ALA A 563 -4.35 17.31 -25.00
C ALA A 563 -4.57 17.65 -26.48
N ALA A 564 -5.59 18.48 -26.78
CA ALA A 564 -5.91 18.91 -28.13
C ALA A 564 -4.79 19.70 -28.84
N CYS A 565 -3.88 20.34 -28.09
CA CYS A 565 -2.87 21.23 -28.65
C CYS A 565 -1.63 20.49 -29.20
N VAL A 566 -1.42 19.22 -28.84
CA VAL A 566 -0.10 18.56 -28.95
C VAL A 566 -0.02 17.56 -30.11
N ALA A 567 -1.12 17.32 -30.83
CA ALA A 567 -1.28 16.24 -31.80
C ALA A 567 -0.35 16.25 -33.05
N ALA A 568 0.66 17.13 -33.15
CA ALA A 568 1.41 17.37 -34.38
C ALA A 568 2.92 17.04 -34.38
N ALA A 569 3.53 16.59 -33.26
CA ALA A 569 4.99 16.68 -33.12
C ALA A 569 5.76 15.40 -32.70
N ALA A 570 5.25 14.18 -32.92
CA ALA A 570 5.96 12.96 -32.53
C ALA A 570 7.23 12.68 -33.39
N SER A 571 8.35 12.37 -32.73
CA SER A 571 9.56 11.89 -33.39
C SER A 571 9.32 10.51 -34.05
N PRO A 572 9.91 10.20 -35.22
CA PRO A 572 9.72 8.91 -35.87
C PRO A 572 10.12 7.73 -34.97
N GLY A 573 9.17 6.84 -34.67
CA GLY A 573 9.40 5.63 -33.87
C GLY A 573 9.14 5.75 -32.36
N THR A 574 8.67 6.90 -31.89
CA THR A 574 8.16 7.09 -30.53
C THR A 574 6.62 7.12 -30.58
N THR A 575 5.98 6.20 -29.87
CA THR A 575 4.53 6.26 -29.59
C THR A 575 4.34 7.27 -28.48
N VAL A 576 3.58 8.33 -28.76
CA VAL A 576 3.17 9.32 -27.75
C VAL A 576 1.70 9.11 -27.50
N THR A 577 1.34 8.72 -26.29
CA THR A 577 -0.04 8.63 -25.84
C THR A 577 -0.32 9.85 -24.99
N ILE A 578 -1.30 10.64 -25.39
CA ILE A 578 -1.77 11.77 -24.58
C ILE A 578 -3.11 11.33 -24.03
N ILE A 579 -3.14 11.10 -22.72
CA ILE A 579 -4.31 10.61 -22.02
C ILE A 579 -4.96 11.82 -21.37
N SER A 580 -6.25 12.00 -21.66
CA SER A 580 -7.07 13.00 -21.01
C SER A 580 -7.58 12.41 -19.71
N ASP A 581 -7.24 13.02 -18.58
CA ASP A 581 -7.67 12.51 -17.27
C ASP A 581 -9.21 12.54 -17.13
N ASP A 582 -9.89 13.39 -17.92
CA ASP A 582 -11.35 13.50 -17.94
C ASP A 582 -12.08 12.22 -18.46
N GLU A 583 -11.41 11.32 -19.19
CA GLU A 583 -12.08 10.12 -19.76
C GLU A 583 -12.26 8.97 -18.75
N GLU A 584 -11.57 8.99 -17.60
CA GLU A 584 -11.68 7.92 -16.58
C GLU A 584 -12.71 8.24 -15.48
N GLU A 585 -13.19 9.48 -15.35
CA GLU A 585 -14.14 9.89 -14.28
C GLU A 585 -15.63 9.87 -14.68
N GLU A 586 -15.97 9.76 -15.97
CA GLU A 586 -17.39 9.86 -16.43
C GLU A 586 -18.30 8.69 -15.94
N ASP A 587 -17.75 7.59 -15.43
CA ASP A 587 -18.53 6.47 -14.88
C ASP A 587 -18.83 6.59 -13.36
N ALA A 588 -18.42 7.68 -12.70
CA ALA A 588 -18.63 7.93 -11.27
C ALA A 588 -19.61 9.09 -10.95
N GLU A 589 -20.36 9.61 -11.93
CA GLU A 589 -21.17 10.84 -11.80
C GLU A 589 -22.42 10.79 -10.89
N ASP A 590 -22.61 9.77 -10.05
CA ASP A 590 -23.71 9.77 -9.06
C ASP A 590 -23.16 9.89 -7.62
N MET A 591 -22.92 11.15 -7.20
CA MET A 591 -22.99 11.70 -5.81
C MET A 591 -21.76 12.42 -5.20
N ASP A 592 -20.68 12.71 -5.92
CA ASP A 592 -19.54 13.43 -5.30
C ASP A 592 -19.76 14.95 -5.18
N VAL A 593 -20.14 15.38 -3.97
CA VAL A 593 -19.94 16.76 -3.52
C VAL A 593 -18.43 17.00 -3.47
N ASP A 594 -17.93 17.81 -4.42
CA ASP A 594 -16.52 18.26 -4.51
C ASP A 594 -15.90 18.43 -3.11
N PRO A 595 -14.98 17.52 -2.72
CA PRO A 595 -14.60 17.37 -1.33
C PRO A 595 -13.72 18.54 -0.86
N PHE A 596 -13.24 19.40 -1.76
CA PHE A 596 -12.47 20.60 -1.43
C PHE A 596 -13.32 21.89 -1.35
N LYS A 597 -14.62 21.85 -1.69
CA LYS A 597 -15.52 23.00 -1.45
C LYS A 597 -15.76 23.19 0.06
N PRO A 598 -16.05 24.42 0.53
CA PRO A 598 -16.37 24.66 1.94
C PRO A 598 -17.50 23.74 2.43
N GLY A 599 -17.20 22.86 3.39
CA GLY A 599 -18.12 21.82 3.89
C GLY A 599 -18.01 20.45 3.19
N GLY A 600 -17.10 20.28 2.24
CA GLY A 600 -16.68 18.99 1.69
C GLY A 600 -15.67 18.28 2.59
N ALA A 601 -15.40 17.00 2.32
CA ALA A 601 -14.61 16.13 3.20
C ALA A 601 -13.18 16.61 3.50
N PHE A 602 -12.58 17.47 2.65
CA PHE A 602 -11.22 18.01 2.79
C PHE A 602 -11.16 19.51 3.11
N ASN A 603 -12.29 20.19 3.23
CA ASN A 603 -12.35 21.61 3.59
C ASN A 603 -13.30 21.77 4.77
N ASP A 604 -12.97 21.03 5.83
CA ASP A 604 -13.50 21.21 7.17
C ASP A 604 -12.62 22.25 7.89
N PRO A 605 -13.10 23.51 8.05
CA PRO A 605 -12.32 24.59 8.65
C PRO A 605 -11.88 24.28 10.08
N LEU A 606 -12.59 23.37 10.78
CA LEU A 606 -12.26 22.98 12.15
C LEU A 606 -11.14 21.93 12.18
N PHE A 607 -11.19 20.95 11.26
CA PHE A 607 -10.12 19.98 11.10
C PHE A 607 -8.81 20.66 10.71
N ASP A 608 -8.86 21.56 9.72
CA ASP A 608 -7.67 22.30 9.27
C ASP A 608 -7.12 23.22 10.37
N GLN A 609 -7.99 23.89 11.12
CA GLN A 609 -7.58 24.73 12.25
C GLN A 609 -6.91 23.91 13.36
N TYR A 610 -7.44 22.73 13.68
CA TYR A 610 -6.86 21.83 14.69
C TYR A 610 -5.42 21.45 14.36
N TYR A 611 -5.14 21.05 13.12
CA TYR A 611 -3.78 20.68 12.70
C TYR A 611 -2.85 21.90 12.57
N ALA A 612 -3.35 23.03 12.07
CA ALA A 612 -2.57 24.27 12.00
C ALA A 612 -2.12 24.75 13.40
N ASP A 613 -3.00 24.72 14.39
CA ASP A 613 -2.71 25.20 15.74
C ASP A 613 -1.68 24.31 16.47
N HIS A 614 -1.65 23.00 16.18
CA HIS A 614 -0.71 22.06 16.80
C HIS A 614 0.67 22.00 16.13
N ILE A 615 0.79 22.39 14.85
CA ILE A 615 2.08 22.51 14.16
C ILE A 615 2.90 23.69 14.71
N THR A 616 2.24 24.74 15.19
CA THR A 616 2.90 25.99 15.63
C THR A 616 3.61 25.90 17.00
N ILE A 617 3.45 24.80 17.75
CA ILE A 617 3.99 24.65 19.11
C ILE A 617 5.32 23.86 19.15
N ARG A 618 5.89 23.48 18.00
CA ARG A 618 7.20 22.81 17.93
C ARG A 618 8.38 23.77 17.76
#